data_AF-A0A395VNN7-F1
#
_entry.id   AF-A0A395VNN7-F1
#
_cell.length_a   1.000
_cell.length_b   1.000
_cell.length_c   1.000
_cell.angle_alpha   90.00
_cell.angle_beta   90.00
_cell.angle_gamma   90.00
#
_symmetry.space_group_name_H-M   'P 1'
#
loop_
_entity.id
_entity.type
_entity.pdbx_description
1 polymer ?
#
loop_
_entity_poly.entity_id
_entity_poly.type
_entity_poly.pdbx_seq_one_letter_code
_entity_poly.pdbx_strand_id
1 'polypeptide(L)'
;MRKINLCYFLFVGVLVSCTNTYDVCEMQRNETEDMSSRMAGDGVYDVLGFGYDITEDYLGENSTRLQVIDVKALIRDNGDRFYNPFIGTIDQKIVAGEDAQSFLQNVITDSNFKGSVAAMDIKKDAEGFFSGTLSAGFKSASKYSYSSKYSFAKAEVTKKQRKYFVDADVELLSRYLSSNFVSDLGKYSADQIVAKYGTHVLTNITVGGSYIAYYKSAIIEENTGTEKKQTVSAGAKYNMSKVGLDFDGTWSTTTITEANKKNSDWTCTIQCVGGTTSGTTITLSPNQGPTTTINIGAWSQSVDDTHSRLVDVDWNATYPIYDLVSDPVKKADLKLAVEKYINSKKISVIKLVTLYQLYWPKGVNCHWCTSWSEVLRYKNEGHEYSGVFGYICAEEEPGTLPLYRMYWSKGRNSHYITSWAEVRKFQNEGHEYQGIVGYIYTWNEVNTIPVYSLYYPKGRDSHYLTDKAEVDRFIRERGDQYGGILGYVYP
;
A
#
# COMPACT_ATOMS: atom_id res chain seq x y z
N MET A 1 -14.81 -71.09 -28.66
CA MET A 1 -13.60 -71.20 -29.51
C MET A 1 -13.44 -69.94 -30.36
N ARG A 2 -12.45 -69.12 -30.01
CA ARG A 2 -11.68 -68.14 -30.80
C ARG A 2 -11.27 -67.01 -29.86
N LYS A 3 -10.10 -67.17 -29.25
CA LYS A 3 -9.36 -66.10 -28.59
C LYS A 3 -8.72 -65.26 -29.69
N ILE A 4 -9.02 -63.97 -29.74
CA ILE A 4 -8.26 -62.99 -30.51
C ILE A 4 -7.57 -62.11 -29.48
N ASN A 5 -6.25 -62.26 -29.41
CA ASN A 5 -5.35 -61.40 -28.66
C ASN A 5 -5.32 -60.04 -29.37
N LEU A 6 -5.60 -58.97 -28.64
CA LEU A 6 -5.27 -57.61 -29.09
C LEU A 6 -4.31 -57.00 -28.07
N CYS A 7 -3.07 -56.86 -28.51
CA CYS A 7 -1.95 -56.30 -27.77
C CYS A 7 -2.23 -54.84 -27.39
N TYR A 8 -2.19 -54.54 -26.08
CA TYR A 8 -2.09 -53.18 -25.58
C TYR A 8 -0.71 -52.62 -25.91
N PHE A 9 -0.64 -51.71 -26.89
CA PHE A 9 0.51 -50.82 -27.06
C PHE A 9 0.41 -49.72 -25.99
N LEU A 10 1.28 -49.80 -24.98
CA LEU A 10 1.50 -48.74 -24.00
C LEU A 10 2.26 -47.60 -24.71
N PHE A 11 1.54 -46.55 -25.10
CA PHE A 11 2.15 -45.29 -25.52
C PHE A 11 2.53 -44.51 -24.26
N VAL A 12 3.79 -44.60 -23.84
CA VAL A 12 4.38 -43.72 -22.83
C VAL A 12 4.62 -42.37 -23.51
N GLY A 13 3.63 -41.49 -23.44
CA GLY A 13 3.79 -40.09 -23.77
C GLY A 13 4.55 -39.38 -22.65
N VAL A 14 5.85 -39.17 -22.85
CA VAL A 14 6.64 -38.27 -22.02
C VAL A 14 6.17 -36.84 -22.30
N LEU A 15 5.26 -36.33 -21.46
CA LEU A 15 4.97 -34.91 -21.38
C LEU A 15 6.13 -34.23 -20.64
N VAL A 16 7.07 -33.68 -21.40
CA VAL A 16 8.03 -32.71 -20.89
C VAL A 16 7.24 -31.42 -20.61
N SER A 17 6.76 -31.30 -19.37
CA SER A 17 6.35 -30.00 -18.82
C SER A 17 7.61 -29.24 -18.46
N CYS A 18 8.02 -28.29 -19.29
CA CYS A 18 8.97 -27.25 -18.89
C CYS A 18 8.26 -26.30 -17.93
N THR A 19 8.10 -26.71 -16.68
CA THR A 19 7.95 -25.76 -15.59
C THR A 19 9.33 -25.16 -15.36
N ASN A 20 9.53 -23.92 -15.79
CA ASN A 20 10.55 -23.06 -15.20
C ASN A 20 10.14 -22.84 -13.74
N THR A 21 10.48 -23.81 -12.88
CA THR A 21 10.54 -23.62 -11.45
C THR A 21 11.74 -22.72 -11.21
N TYR A 22 11.47 -21.42 -11.11
CA TYR A 22 12.27 -20.63 -10.19
C TYR A 22 12.10 -21.30 -8.83
N ASP A 23 13.14 -21.97 -8.36
CA ASP A 23 13.27 -22.40 -6.98
C ASP A 23 13.11 -21.14 -6.11
N VAL A 24 11.88 -20.87 -5.72
CA VAL A 24 11.62 -20.10 -4.52
C VAL A 24 12.04 -21.04 -3.42
N CYS A 25 13.27 -20.86 -2.91
CA CYS A 25 13.61 -21.38 -1.59
C CYS A 25 12.48 -20.93 -0.66
N GLU A 26 11.62 -21.87 -0.25
CA GLU A 26 10.85 -21.75 0.99
C GLU A 26 11.88 -21.59 2.10
N MET A 27 12.30 -20.35 2.36
CA MET A 27 12.98 -20.01 3.59
C MET A 27 12.00 -20.30 4.71
N GLN A 28 12.32 -21.33 5.47
CA GLN A 28 11.82 -21.61 6.81
C GLN A 28 11.44 -20.30 7.53
N ARG A 29 10.25 -20.26 8.13
CA ARG A 29 9.89 -19.28 9.16
C ARG A 29 11.08 -19.10 10.09
N ASN A 30 11.56 -17.87 10.14
CA ASN A 30 12.94 -17.55 10.44
C ASN A 30 13.09 -17.37 11.97
N GLU A 31 14.05 -18.04 12.60
CA GLU A 31 14.40 -17.90 14.04
C GLU A 31 14.67 -16.43 14.46
N THR A 32 14.86 -15.54 13.49
CA THR A 32 14.99 -14.08 13.66
C THR A 32 13.75 -13.38 14.23
N GLU A 33 12.53 -13.85 13.93
CA GLU A 33 11.28 -13.27 14.49
C GLU A 33 11.18 -13.52 16.01
N ASP A 34 11.68 -14.66 16.46
CA ASP A 34 11.52 -15.15 17.83
C ASP A 34 12.51 -14.48 18.81
N MET A 35 13.68 -13.99 18.36
CA MET A 35 14.63 -13.30 19.25
C MET A 35 14.33 -11.80 19.44
N SER A 36 13.92 -11.08 18.40
CA SER A 36 13.59 -9.64 18.51
C SER A 36 12.32 -9.41 19.33
N SER A 37 11.28 -10.23 19.11
CA SER A 37 10.01 -10.14 19.84
C SER A 37 10.13 -10.48 21.33
N ARG A 38 11.12 -11.31 21.72
CA ARG A 38 11.41 -11.66 23.12
C ARG A 38 12.17 -10.58 23.90
N MET A 39 12.86 -9.66 23.21
CA MET A 39 13.63 -8.58 23.86
C MET A 39 12.90 -7.23 23.85
N ALA A 40 11.93 -7.04 22.95
CA ALA A 40 11.00 -5.91 23.04
C ALA A 40 10.10 -6.06 24.28
N GLY A 41 10.02 -5.03 25.11
CA GLY A 41 9.29 -5.06 26.39
C GLY A 41 10.05 -5.75 27.53
N ASP A 42 11.38 -5.81 27.51
CA ASP A 42 12.15 -6.34 28.66
C ASP A 42 12.13 -5.41 29.89
N GLY A 43 11.68 -4.16 29.72
CA GLY A 43 11.62 -3.12 30.75
C GLY A 43 12.97 -2.53 31.14
N VAL A 44 14.08 -3.02 30.58
CA VAL A 44 15.45 -2.62 30.93
C VAL A 44 16.07 -1.76 29.84
N TYR A 45 16.15 -2.27 28.61
CA TYR A 45 16.72 -1.56 27.45
C TYR A 45 15.83 -1.63 26.21
N ASP A 46 14.85 -2.53 26.20
CA ASP A 46 13.95 -2.79 25.10
C ASP A 46 14.73 -3.01 23.80
N VAL A 47 14.30 -2.41 22.68
CA VAL A 47 15.00 -2.48 21.40
C VAL A 47 16.13 -1.45 21.21
N LEU A 48 16.64 -0.84 22.29
CA LEU A 48 17.78 0.09 22.19
C LEU A 48 19.05 -0.67 21.72
N GLY A 49 19.75 -0.12 20.72
CA GLY A 49 20.93 -0.72 20.11
C GLY A 49 20.64 -1.83 19.09
N PHE A 50 19.37 -2.05 18.75
CA PHE A 50 18.96 -3.02 17.74
C PHE A 50 18.99 -2.40 16.35
N GLY A 51 19.20 -3.27 15.38
CA GLY A 51 19.03 -2.92 13.98
C GLY A 51 17.57 -2.60 13.63
N TYR A 52 17.35 -1.80 12.60
CA TYR A 52 16.05 -1.43 12.07
C TYR A 52 16.09 -1.40 10.55
N ASP A 53 15.11 -2.04 9.91
CA ASP A 53 14.94 -2.04 8.46
C ASP A 53 13.97 -0.93 8.05
N ILE A 54 14.52 0.19 7.57
CA ILE A 54 13.71 1.32 7.11
C ILE A 54 12.91 1.05 5.84
N THR A 55 12.95 -0.16 5.25
CA THR A 55 12.11 -0.52 4.09
C THR A 55 10.84 -1.27 4.48
N GLU A 56 10.74 -1.71 5.74
CA GLU A 56 9.55 -2.40 6.28
C GLU A 56 8.45 -1.41 6.68
N ASP A 57 7.38 -1.90 7.32
CA ASP A 57 6.32 -1.05 7.89
C ASP A 57 6.89 -0.04 8.89
N TYR A 58 6.49 1.22 8.78
CA TYR A 58 6.94 2.26 9.71
C TYR A 58 6.47 1.95 11.13
N LEU A 59 7.42 1.68 12.04
CA LEU A 59 7.17 1.23 13.42
C LEU A 59 6.39 -0.09 13.51
N GLY A 60 6.49 -0.93 12.47
CA GLY A 60 5.91 -2.27 12.48
C GLY A 60 6.66 -3.24 13.40
N GLU A 61 5.97 -4.28 13.87
CA GLU A 61 6.55 -5.31 14.74
C GLU A 61 7.77 -6.00 14.10
N ASN A 62 7.72 -6.16 12.78
CA ASN A 62 8.77 -6.80 11.99
C ASN A 62 9.80 -5.82 11.43
N SER A 63 9.90 -4.59 11.93
CA SER A 63 10.86 -3.60 11.42
C SER A 63 12.16 -3.56 12.21
N THR A 64 12.12 -4.00 13.46
CA THR A 64 13.30 -4.24 14.30
C THR A 64 14.02 -5.53 13.86
N ARG A 65 15.35 -5.55 13.98
CA ARG A 65 16.24 -6.64 13.55
C ARG A 65 17.09 -7.10 14.73
N LEU A 66 18.24 -7.73 14.49
CA LEU A 66 19.12 -8.20 15.55
C LEU A 66 19.91 -7.07 16.23
N GLN A 67 20.38 -7.35 17.44
CA GLN A 67 21.19 -6.43 18.24
C GLN A 67 22.53 -6.09 17.56
N VAL A 68 22.77 -4.79 17.35
CA VAL A 68 24.02 -4.28 16.76
C VAL A 68 24.97 -3.76 17.83
N ILE A 69 24.44 -3.09 18.87
CA ILE A 69 25.22 -2.51 19.97
C ILE A 69 25.02 -3.36 21.25
N ASP A 70 26.12 -3.68 21.93
CA ASP A 70 26.09 -4.19 23.30
C ASP A 70 25.77 -3.05 24.28
N VAL A 71 24.48 -2.78 24.42
CA VAL A 71 23.96 -1.73 25.31
C VAL A 71 24.32 -1.97 26.77
N LYS A 72 24.44 -3.24 27.19
CA LYS A 72 24.85 -3.58 28.56
C LYS A 72 26.27 -3.11 28.84
N ALA A 73 27.21 -3.39 27.92
CA ALA A 73 28.58 -2.92 28.05
C ALA A 73 28.68 -1.38 27.95
N LEU A 74 27.94 -0.78 27.02
CA LEU A 74 27.89 0.68 26.85
C LEU A 74 27.46 1.38 28.15
N ILE A 75 26.38 0.91 28.78
CA ILE A 75 25.84 1.51 30.00
C ILE A 75 26.70 1.19 31.23
N ARG A 76 27.32 0.00 31.31
CA ARG A 76 28.27 -0.30 32.37
C ARG A 76 29.40 0.73 32.42
N ASP A 77 29.90 1.11 31.24
CA ASP A 77 31.07 1.98 31.13
C ASP A 77 30.71 3.48 31.03
N ASN A 78 29.44 3.82 30.72
CA ASN A 78 28.95 5.19 30.48
C ASN A 78 27.56 5.45 31.09
N GLY A 79 27.28 4.86 32.26
CA GLY A 79 25.93 4.80 32.82
C GLY A 79 25.31 6.15 33.20
N ASP A 80 26.15 7.17 33.43
CA ASP A 80 25.74 8.56 33.65
C ASP A 80 25.11 9.23 32.41
N ARG A 81 25.31 8.63 31.23
CA ARG A 81 24.78 9.11 29.93
C ARG A 81 23.52 8.35 29.50
N PHE A 82 23.07 7.37 30.28
CA PHE A 82 21.86 6.61 29.98
C PHE A 82 20.63 7.23 30.64
N TYR A 83 19.58 7.39 29.85
CA TYR A 83 18.33 8.00 30.29
C TYR A 83 17.14 7.13 29.90
N ASN A 84 16.26 6.86 30.88
CA ASN A 84 15.03 6.10 30.68
C ASN A 84 13.75 6.75 31.26
N PRO A 85 13.49 8.05 31.00
CA PRO A 85 12.41 8.78 31.65
C PRO A 85 11.04 8.18 31.31
N PHE A 86 10.15 8.17 32.31
CA PHE A 86 8.72 7.91 32.12
C PHE A 86 8.08 9.11 31.40
N ILE A 87 7.22 8.83 30.42
CA ILE A 87 6.50 9.84 29.62
C ILE A 87 5.03 9.91 30.05
N GLY A 88 4.30 8.81 29.91
CA GLY A 88 2.90 8.69 30.36
C GLY A 88 1.89 9.51 29.55
N THR A 89 2.18 9.86 28.30
CA THR A 89 1.27 10.63 27.44
C THR A 89 0.52 9.72 26.47
N ILE A 90 -0.64 10.18 26.01
CA ILE A 90 -1.41 9.54 24.93
C ILE A 90 -1.55 10.56 23.81
N ASP A 91 -1.13 10.16 22.62
CA ASP A 91 -1.18 10.96 21.41
C ASP A 91 -2.14 10.31 20.40
N GLN A 92 -2.87 11.12 19.64
CA GLN A 92 -3.63 10.68 18.47
C GLN A 92 -3.06 11.33 17.22
N LYS A 93 -2.71 10.51 16.22
CA LYS A 93 -2.09 10.98 14.97
C LYS A 93 -2.80 10.37 13.77
N ILE A 94 -2.78 11.12 12.66
CA ILE A 94 -3.16 10.57 11.36
C ILE A 94 -2.18 11.06 10.29
N VAL A 95 -1.73 10.13 9.46
CA VAL A 95 -0.96 10.41 8.25
C VAL A 95 -1.74 9.87 7.06
N ALA A 96 -1.92 10.66 6.02
CA ALA A 96 -2.72 10.29 4.86
C ALA A 96 -2.12 10.81 3.55
N GLY A 97 -2.42 10.13 2.44
CA GLY A 97 -2.05 10.53 1.09
C GLY A 97 -3.20 10.29 0.11
N GLU A 98 -3.21 11.04 -0.98
CA GLU A 98 -4.19 10.85 -2.06
C GLU A 98 -3.96 9.54 -2.82
N ASP A 99 -2.72 9.05 -2.79
CA ASP A 99 -2.26 7.78 -3.35
C ASP A 99 -1.13 7.20 -2.48
N ALA A 100 -0.63 6.02 -2.85
CA ALA A 100 0.42 5.33 -2.10
C ALA A 100 1.73 6.14 -2.02
N GLN A 101 2.11 6.83 -3.11
CA GLN A 101 3.36 7.60 -3.16
C GLN A 101 3.32 8.81 -2.23
N SER A 102 2.26 9.62 -2.33
CA SER A 102 2.05 10.78 -1.46
C SER A 102 1.85 10.39 0.00
N PHE A 103 1.25 9.22 0.27
CA PHE A 103 1.15 8.68 1.62
C PHE A 103 2.54 8.40 2.22
N LEU A 104 3.40 7.66 1.51
CA LEU A 104 4.75 7.37 2.00
C LEU A 104 5.59 8.64 2.19
N GLN A 105 5.45 9.62 1.30
CA GLN A 105 6.10 10.93 1.48
C GLN A 105 5.64 11.65 2.75
N ASN A 106 4.35 11.57 3.06
CA ASN A 106 3.81 12.15 4.29
C ASN A 106 4.28 11.38 5.52
N VAL A 107 4.42 10.04 5.46
CA VAL A 107 5.04 9.25 6.55
C VAL A 107 6.49 9.68 6.79
N ILE A 108 7.29 9.84 5.73
CA ILE A 108 8.69 10.28 5.83
C ILE A 108 8.80 11.70 6.40
N THR A 109 7.88 12.59 6.00
CA THR A 109 7.87 13.97 6.48
C THR A 109 7.40 14.06 7.94
N ASP A 110 6.27 13.42 8.26
CA ASP A 110 5.65 13.49 9.58
C ASP A 110 6.41 12.69 10.65
N SER A 111 7.33 11.82 10.24
CA SER A 111 8.27 11.13 11.13
C SER A 111 9.51 11.97 11.44
N ASN A 112 9.74 13.10 10.75
CA ASN A 112 11.00 13.85 10.76
C ASN A 112 12.22 13.03 10.28
N PHE A 113 12.00 11.95 9.53
CA PHE A 113 13.09 11.19 8.93
C PHE A 113 13.88 12.05 7.94
N LYS A 114 13.18 12.84 7.11
CA LYS A 114 13.82 13.70 6.11
C LYS A 114 14.65 14.81 6.77
N GLY A 115 15.93 14.89 6.40
CA GLY A 115 16.86 15.89 6.92
C GLY A 115 17.42 15.56 8.30
N SER A 116 17.17 14.34 8.78
CA SER A 116 17.76 13.83 10.02
C SER A 116 19.15 13.23 9.79
N VAL A 117 19.83 12.83 10.87
CA VAL A 117 21.09 12.07 10.81
C VAL A 117 20.90 10.69 10.17
N ALA A 118 19.74 10.06 10.38
CA ALA A 118 19.40 8.81 9.72
C ALA A 118 19.16 8.98 8.20
N ALA A 119 18.89 10.21 7.74
CA ALA A 119 18.70 10.46 6.33
C ALA A 119 20.02 10.26 5.58
N MET A 120 20.03 9.29 4.68
CA MET A 120 21.16 9.04 3.79
C MET A 120 21.23 10.12 2.69
N ASP A 121 22.42 10.33 2.11
CA ASP A 121 22.69 11.27 0.99
C ASP A 121 22.06 10.85 -0.36
N ILE A 122 20.91 10.17 -0.33
CA ILE A 122 20.30 9.62 -1.53
C ILE A 122 19.33 10.65 -2.14
N LYS A 123 19.47 10.84 -3.46
CA LYS A 123 18.87 11.95 -4.20
C LYS A 123 17.43 11.66 -4.60
N LYS A 124 16.50 12.44 -4.04
CA LYS A 124 15.16 12.85 -4.54
C LYS A 124 14.21 11.73 -5.03
N ASP A 125 12.96 11.85 -4.55
CA ASP A 125 11.80 10.94 -4.71
C ASP A 125 11.82 9.79 -3.71
N ALA A 126 10.67 9.38 -3.15
CA ALA A 126 10.63 8.36 -2.09
C ALA A 126 11.26 7.08 -2.62
N GLU A 127 12.44 6.81 -2.10
CA GLU A 127 13.13 5.54 -2.23
C GLU A 127 12.34 4.50 -1.43
N GLY A 128 12.75 3.23 -1.41
CA GLY A 128 11.98 2.17 -0.73
C GLY A 128 11.75 2.34 0.77
N PHE A 129 12.05 3.51 1.34
CA PHE A 129 11.73 3.96 2.69
C PHE A 129 10.26 3.71 3.02
N PHE A 130 10.07 2.95 4.09
CA PHE A 130 8.81 2.56 4.70
C PHE A 130 7.80 1.92 3.72
N SER A 131 8.26 1.46 2.56
CA SER A 131 7.41 0.89 1.50
C SER A 131 6.66 -0.36 1.97
N GLY A 132 7.23 -1.12 2.90
CA GLY A 132 6.60 -2.25 3.57
C GLY A 132 5.31 -1.89 4.32
N THR A 133 5.08 -0.61 4.64
CA THR A 133 3.81 -0.13 5.21
C THR A 133 2.63 -0.49 4.31
N LEU A 134 2.82 -0.46 2.98
CA LEU A 134 1.79 -0.82 2.01
C LEU A 134 1.50 -2.33 2.02
N SER A 135 2.54 -3.16 1.95
CA SER A 135 2.38 -4.62 1.85
C SER A 135 2.03 -5.30 3.17
N ALA A 136 2.69 -4.92 4.27
CA ALA A 136 2.47 -5.52 5.58
C ALA A 136 1.29 -4.84 6.32
N GLY A 137 1.30 -3.51 6.39
CA GLY A 137 0.28 -2.74 7.09
C GLY A 137 -1.07 -2.74 6.34
N PHE A 138 -1.10 -2.18 5.13
CA PHE A 138 -2.33 -2.12 4.31
C PHE A 138 -2.67 -3.42 3.57
N LYS A 139 -1.87 -4.49 3.71
CA LYS A 139 -2.03 -5.76 2.98
C LYS A 139 -2.14 -5.57 1.46
N SER A 140 -1.45 -4.56 0.94
CA SER A 140 -1.50 -4.12 -0.45
C SER A 140 -0.17 -4.41 -1.14
N ALA A 141 -0.01 -5.65 -1.61
CA ALA A 141 1.24 -6.16 -2.18
C ALA A 141 1.33 -6.07 -3.72
N SER A 142 0.22 -5.78 -4.43
CA SER A 142 0.18 -5.71 -5.90
C SER A 142 0.07 -4.27 -6.40
N LYS A 143 0.62 -3.99 -7.60
CA LYS A 143 0.53 -2.67 -8.25
C LYS A 143 -0.88 -2.11 -8.31
N TYR A 144 -1.87 -2.96 -8.56
CA TYR A 144 -3.27 -2.55 -8.57
C TYR A 144 -3.76 -2.18 -7.16
N SER A 145 -3.43 -2.98 -6.14
CA SER A 145 -3.86 -2.73 -4.75
C SER A 145 -3.28 -1.45 -4.13
N TYR A 146 -2.15 -0.95 -4.65
CA TYR A 146 -1.56 0.35 -4.27
C TYR A 146 -1.54 1.40 -5.39
N SER A 147 -2.35 1.20 -6.43
CA SER A 147 -2.52 2.14 -7.53
C SER A 147 -3.18 3.44 -7.07
N SER A 148 -3.17 4.47 -7.91
CA SER A 148 -3.85 5.75 -7.62
C SER A 148 -5.38 5.66 -7.60
N LYS A 149 -5.98 4.48 -7.81
CA LYS A 149 -7.39 4.21 -7.49
C LYS A 149 -7.66 4.47 -6.00
N TYR A 150 -6.69 4.13 -5.16
CA TYR A 150 -6.85 4.16 -3.72
C TYR A 150 -6.11 5.33 -3.08
N SER A 151 -6.75 5.94 -2.10
CA SER A 151 -6.14 6.81 -1.11
C SER A 151 -5.87 6.04 0.19
N PHE A 152 -4.90 6.50 0.97
CA PHE A 152 -4.37 5.77 2.14
C PHE A 152 -4.35 6.67 3.37
N ALA A 153 -4.72 6.12 4.53
CA ALA A 153 -4.59 6.75 5.83
C ALA A 153 -4.14 5.74 6.89
N LYS A 154 -3.11 6.11 7.64
CA LYS A 154 -2.67 5.44 8.87
C LYS A 154 -3.07 6.32 10.05
N ALA A 155 -3.99 5.84 10.88
CA ALA A 155 -4.44 6.54 12.08
C ALA A 155 -3.99 5.79 13.33
N GLU A 156 -3.50 6.51 14.32
CA GLU A 156 -2.80 5.93 15.47
C GLU A 156 -3.30 6.56 16.76
N VAL A 157 -3.57 5.72 17.76
CA VAL A 157 -3.75 6.12 19.16
C VAL A 157 -2.61 5.47 19.95
N THR A 158 -1.67 6.28 20.41
CA THR A 158 -0.39 5.81 20.97
C THR A 158 -0.23 6.30 22.39
N LYS A 159 -0.08 5.38 23.35
CA LYS A 159 0.42 5.70 24.68
C LYS A 159 1.93 5.57 24.69
N LYS A 160 2.63 6.66 24.98
CA LYS A 160 4.08 6.68 25.21
C LYS A 160 4.37 6.37 26.68
N GLN A 161 5.08 5.27 26.92
CA GLN A 161 5.38 4.79 28.25
C GLN A 161 6.74 5.31 28.72
N ARG A 162 7.81 5.03 27.97
CA ARG A 162 9.18 5.42 28.31
C ARG A 162 10.00 5.79 27.09
N LYS A 163 10.95 6.69 27.29
CA LYS A 163 12.04 6.93 26.34
C LYS A 163 13.27 6.13 26.78
N TYR A 164 14.05 5.60 25.85
CA TYR A 164 15.35 4.97 26.12
C TYR A 164 16.39 5.56 25.18
N PHE A 165 17.45 6.17 25.73
CA PHE A 165 18.57 6.67 24.93
C PHE A 165 19.85 6.73 25.75
N VAL A 166 20.98 6.66 25.06
CA VAL A 166 22.29 7.02 25.61
C VAL A 166 22.70 8.31 24.90
N ASP A 167 23.02 9.36 25.65
CA ASP A 167 23.60 10.58 25.08
C ASP A 167 25.00 10.26 24.57
N ALA A 168 25.15 9.79 23.34
CA ALA A 168 26.40 9.32 22.74
C ALA A 168 26.46 9.64 21.25
N ASP A 169 27.66 9.99 20.77
CA ASP A 169 27.93 10.14 19.34
C ASP A 169 28.24 8.77 18.70
N VAL A 170 28.20 8.74 17.36
CA VAL A 170 28.48 7.53 16.59
C VAL A 170 29.88 6.96 16.86
N GLU A 171 30.84 7.81 17.21
CA GLU A 171 32.20 7.38 17.54
C GLU A 171 32.21 6.53 18.81
N LEU A 172 31.56 6.99 19.88
CA LEU A 172 31.43 6.20 21.10
C LEU A 172 30.63 4.92 20.85
N LEU A 173 29.47 5.03 20.18
CA LEU A 173 28.59 3.89 19.89
C LEU A 173 29.33 2.79 19.12
N SER A 174 30.19 3.15 18.16
CA SER A 174 30.99 2.21 17.37
C SER A 174 31.97 1.36 18.19
N ARG A 175 32.32 1.79 19.42
CA ARG A 175 33.22 1.04 20.32
C ARG A 175 32.52 -0.08 21.08
N TYR A 176 31.18 -0.11 21.06
CA TYR A 176 30.36 -1.08 21.80
C TYR A 176 29.53 -1.95 20.87
N LEU A 177 30.04 -2.29 19.68
CA LEU A 177 29.38 -3.27 18.82
C LEU A 177 29.27 -4.64 19.50
N SER A 178 28.13 -5.32 19.31
CA SER A 178 27.91 -6.64 19.86
C SER A 178 28.89 -7.66 19.26
N SER A 179 29.34 -8.63 20.07
CA SER A 179 30.27 -9.67 19.62
C SER A 179 29.70 -10.47 18.44
N ASN A 180 28.39 -10.72 18.43
CA ASN A 180 27.69 -11.37 17.32
C ASN A 180 27.77 -10.54 16.05
N PHE A 181 27.50 -9.24 16.11
CA PHE A 181 27.57 -8.36 14.94
C PHE A 181 29.00 -8.27 14.38
N VAL A 182 30.01 -8.12 15.25
CA VAL A 182 31.43 -8.09 14.85
C VAL A 182 31.86 -9.40 14.20
N SER A 183 31.43 -10.55 14.76
CA SER A 183 31.71 -11.86 14.17
C SER A 183 31.05 -12.02 12.80
N ASP A 184 29.79 -11.61 12.69
CA ASP A 184 29.03 -11.69 11.45
C ASP A 184 29.62 -10.79 10.35
N LEU A 185 30.08 -9.57 10.69
CA LEU A 185 30.82 -8.69 9.79
C LEU A 185 32.12 -9.31 9.25
N GLY A 186 32.67 -10.32 9.93
CA GLY A 186 33.83 -11.09 9.46
C GLY A 186 33.47 -12.29 8.58
N LYS A 187 32.21 -12.73 8.59
CA LYS A 187 31.76 -14.00 8.01
C LYS A 187 30.86 -13.84 6.79
N TYR A 188 29.96 -12.86 6.82
CA TYR A 188 28.90 -12.70 5.83
C TYR A 188 29.17 -11.55 4.86
N SER A 189 28.52 -11.60 3.70
CA SER A 189 28.55 -10.49 2.75
C SER A 189 27.77 -9.28 3.27
N ALA A 190 28.06 -8.09 2.74
CA ALA A 190 27.32 -6.88 3.07
C ALA A 190 25.80 -7.02 2.87
N ASP A 191 25.37 -7.63 1.75
CA ASP A 191 23.95 -7.91 1.47
C ASP A 191 23.32 -8.81 2.57
N GLN A 192 24.04 -9.81 3.07
CA GLN A 192 23.58 -10.69 4.15
C GLN A 192 23.53 -9.98 5.51
N ILE A 193 24.47 -9.06 5.78
CA ILE A 193 24.44 -8.22 6.98
C ILE A 193 23.19 -7.34 6.98
N VAL A 194 22.88 -6.69 5.85
CA VAL A 194 21.67 -5.87 5.72
C VAL A 194 20.40 -6.68 5.94
N ALA A 195 20.31 -7.89 5.36
CA ALA A 195 19.14 -8.75 5.56
C ALA A 195 18.94 -9.14 7.04
N LYS A 196 20.03 -9.33 7.79
CA LYS A 196 20.01 -9.85 9.16
C LYS A 196 19.87 -8.75 10.23
N TYR A 197 20.52 -7.61 10.02
CA TYR A 197 20.60 -6.51 10.98
C TYR A 197 19.82 -5.27 10.51
N GLY A 198 19.26 -5.25 9.31
CA GLY A 198 18.59 -4.08 8.76
C GLY A 198 19.57 -3.03 8.27
N THR A 199 19.08 -1.81 8.13
CA THR A 199 19.79 -0.71 7.47
C THR A 199 20.24 0.37 8.43
N HIS A 200 19.61 0.47 9.60
CA HIS A 200 19.84 1.50 10.62
C HIS A 200 19.98 0.89 12.00
N VAL A 201 20.48 1.66 12.97
CA VAL A 201 20.61 1.24 14.38
C VAL A 201 19.86 2.22 15.28
N LEU A 202 18.94 1.69 16.08
CA LEU A 202 18.12 2.45 17.01
C LEU A 202 18.93 2.88 18.23
N THR A 203 19.12 4.19 18.44
CA THR A 203 19.91 4.70 19.58
C THR A 203 19.15 5.70 20.46
N ASN A 204 17.93 6.06 20.06
CA ASN A 204 17.03 6.90 20.84
C ASN A 204 15.58 6.56 20.45
N ILE A 205 14.91 5.83 21.34
CA ILE A 205 13.60 5.23 21.08
C ILE A 205 12.58 5.64 22.12
N THR A 206 11.31 5.62 21.73
CA THR A 206 10.19 5.62 22.68
C THR A 206 9.43 4.32 22.56
N VAL A 207 9.10 3.75 23.70
CA VAL A 207 8.30 2.53 23.79
C VAL A 207 6.98 2.80 24.50
N GLY A 208 5.98 1.99 24.21
CA GLY A 208 4.65 2.10 24.75
C GLY A 208 3.69 1.15 24.03
N GLY A 209 2.50 1.63 23.72
CA GLY A 209 1.53 0.83 22.97
C GLY A 209 0.72 1.69 22.03
N SER A 210 0.31 1.09 20.91
CA SER A 210 -0.47 1.76 19.87
C SER A 210 -1.60 0.88 19.36
N TYR A 211 -2.76 1.49 19.14
CA TYR A 211 -3.70 0.99 18.14
C TYR A 211 -3.45 1.72 16.82
N ILE A 212 -3.26 0.94 15.75
CA ILE A 212 -2.87 1.43 14.44
C ILE A 212 -3.92 0.97 13.42
N ALA A 213 -4.66 1.91 12.85
CA ALA A 213 -5.61 1.66 11.77
C ALA A 213 -4.94 1.90 10.41
N TYR A 214 -4.91 0.86 9.59
CA TYR A 214 -4.58 0.91 8.17
C TYR A 214 -5.88 1.00 7.38
N TYR A 215 -6.22 2.21 6.92
CA TYR A 215 -7.43 2.53 6.18
C TYR A 215 -7.11 2.89 4.72
N LYS A 216 -7.69 2.15 3.78
CA LYS A 216 -7.55 2.39 2.34
C LYS A 216 -8.92 2.50 1.71
N SER A 217 -9.12 3.43 0.78
CA SER A 217 -10.42 3.72 0.18
C SER A 217 -10.31 4.21 -1.25
N ALA A 218 -11.26 3.82 -2.11
CA ALA A 218 -11.48 4.47 -3.39
C ALA A 218 -12.40 5.70 -3.18
N ILE A 219 -12.05 6.82 -3.82
CA ILE A 219 -12.78 8.08 -3.68
C ILE A 219 -13.12 8.58 -5.08
N ILE A 220 -14.38 8.36 -5.47
CA ILE A 220 -14.86 8.53 -6.85
C ILE A 220 -15.53 9.88 -7.10
N GLU A 221 -15.95 10.59 -6.06
CA GLU A 221 -16.69 11.86 -6.18
C GLU A 221 -15.78 13.11 -6.05
N GLU A 222 -14.46 12.94 -6.02
CA GLU A 222 -13.50 14.02 -5.79
C GLU A 222 -12.42 14.07 -6.86
N ASN A 223 -12.03 15.28 -7.25
CA ASN A 223 -11.04 15.49 -8.32
C ASN A 223 -9.68 15.97 -7.81
N THR A 224 -9.56 16.41 -6.54
CA THR A 224 -8.31 16.97 -6.01
C THR A 224 -7.68 16.09 -4.94
N GLY A 225 -6.35 16.09 -4.89
CA GLY A 225 -5.59 15.35 -3.87
C GLY A 225 -5.88 15.79 -2.45
N THR A 226 -6.15 17.08 -2.24
CA THR A 226 -6.52 17.62 -0.93
C THR A 226 -7.85 17.04 -0.44
N GLU A 227 -8.89 17.01 -1.27
CA GLU A 227 -10.20 16.45 -0.92
C GLU A 227 -10.10 14.93 -0.70
N LYS A 228 -9.34 14.22 -1.54
CA LYS A 228 -9.06 12.79 -1.35
C LYS A 228 -8.39 12.51 -0.02
N LYS A 229 -7.33 13.26 0.32
CA LYS A 229 -6.61 13.15 1.60
C LYS A 229 -7.53 13.42 2.80
N GLN A 230 -8.40 14.43 2.72
CA GLN A 230 -9.37 14.74 3.78
C GLN A 230 -10.42 13.63 3.94
N THR A 231 -10.97 13.13 2.84
CA THR A 231 -11.98 12.07 2.81
C THR A 231 -11.44 10.73 3.34
N VAL A 232 -10.25 10.30 2.90
CA VAL A 232 -9.64 9.06 3.42
C VAL A 232 -9.28 9.19 4.90
N SER A 233 -8.82 10.38 5.32
CA SER A 233 -8.56 10.68 6.73
C SER A 233 -9.83 10.58 7.57
N ALA A 234 -10.93 11.13 7.08
CA ALA A 234 -12.22 11.04 7.75
C ALA A 234 -12.68 9.58 7.90
N GLY A 235 -12.43 8.73 6.89
CA GLY A 235 -12.74 7.31 6.97
C GLY A 235 -11.97 6.57 8.06
N ALA A 236 -10.66 6.82 8.19
CA ALA A 236 -9.85 6.24 9.26
C ALA A 236 -10.32 6.72 10.64
N LYS A 237 -10.50 8.03 10.83
CA LYS A 237 -10.96 8.65 12.08
C LYS A 237 -12.32 8.13 12.52
N TYR A 238 -13.29 8.10 11.59
CA TYR A 238 -14.64 7.61 11.86
C TYR A 238 -14.61 6.17 12.37
N ASN A 239 -13.86 5.30 11.69
CA ASN A 239 -13.78 3.88 12.05
C ASN A 239 -13.04 3.65 13.37
N MET A 240 -11.97 4.41 13.66
CA MET A 240 -11.30 4.40 14.96
C MET A 240 -12.26 4.84 16.09
N SER A 241 -13.01 5.91 15.88
CA SER A 241 -13.99 6.40 16.85
C SER A 241 -15.09 5.35 17.12
N LYS A 242 -15.55 4.65 16.07
CA LYS A 242 -16.56 3.59 16.21
C LYS A 242 -16.14 2.42 17.10
N VAL A 243 -14.86 2.11 17.19
CA VAL A 243 -14.34 1.07 18.10
C VAL A 243 -13.94 1.62 19.48
N GLY A 244 -14.20 2.90 19.78
CA GLY A 244 -13.86 3.52 21.07
C GLY A 244 -12.44 4.09 21.14
N LEU A 245 -11.78 4.31 20.01
CA LEU A 245 -10.43 4.86 19.91
C LEU A 245 -10.46 6.33 19.44
N ASP A 246 -11.25 7.14 20.14
CA ASP A 246 -11.35 8.59 19.99
C ASP A 246 -11.09 9.22 21.36
N PHE A 247 -9.81 9.35 21.71
CA PHE A 247 -9.38 9.75 23.06
C PHE A 247 -9.71 11.21 23.38
N ASP A 248 -9.53 12.11 22.41
CA ASP A 248 -9.79 13.55 22.56
C ASP A 248 -11.18 13.99 22.06
N GLY A 249 -11.96 13.07 21.47
CA GLY A 249 -13.31 13.34 20.95
C GLY A 249 -13.31 14.09 19.61
N THR A 250 -12.15 14.27 18.96
CA THR A 250 -12.05 15.03 17.71
C THR A 250 -12.39 14.20 16.47
N TRP A 251 -12.50 12.87 16.60
CA TRP A 251 -12.73 11.95 15.47
C TRP A 251 -14.20 11.60 15.22
N SER A 252 -15.11 12.03 16.09
CA SER A 252 -16.57 11.78 16.02
C SER A 252 -17.41 12.97 15.53
N THR A 253 -16.80 14.00 14.96
CA THR A 253 -17.51 15.21 14.52
C THR A 253 -18.46 14.97 13.33
N THR A 254 -19.47 15.84 13.18
CA THR A 254 -20.39 15.82 12.03
C THR A 254 -19.63 15.96 10.70
N THR A 255 -18.63 16.84 10.63
CA THR A 255 -17.79 17.03 9.43
C THR A 255 -17.08 15.74 9.01
N ILE A 256 -16.55 14.98 9.97
CA ILE A 256 -15.91 13.68 9.70
C ILE A 256 -16.94 12.67 9.22
N THR A 257 -18.11 12.63 9.86
CA THR A 257 -19.19 11.71 9.47
C THR A 257 -19.68 11.97 8.04
N GLU A 258 -19.82 13.24 7.64
CA GLU A 258 -20.23 13.61 6.28
C GLU A 258 -19.14 13.32 5.25
N ALA A 259 -17.88 13.66 5.54
CA ALA A 259 -16.76 13.36 4.65
C ALA A 259 -16.57 11.83 4.47
N ASN A 260 -16.78 11.04 5.53
CA ASN A 260 -16.67 9.58 5.46
C ASN A 260 -17.64 8.95 4.43
N LYS A 261 -18.81 9.54 4.18
CA LYS A 261 -19.80 9.00 3.22
C LYS A 261 -19.28 8.91 1.79
N LYS A 262 -18.22 9.66 1.46
CA LYS A 262 -17.59 9.67 0.14
C LYS A 262 -16.57 8.54 -0.06
N ASN A 263 -16.23 7.81 0.99
CA ASN A 263 -15.37 6.63 0.88
C ASN A 263 -16.14 5.44 0.28
N SER A 264 -15.50 4.73 -0.64
CA SER A 264 -16.04 3.55 -1.32
C SER A 264 -14.97 2.46 -1.43
N ASP A 265 -15.38 1.20 -1.61
CA ASP A 265 -14.47 0.05 -1.72
C ASP A 265 -13.34 0.03 -0.67
N TRP A 266 -13.67 0.46 0.55
CA TRP A 266 -12.67 0.68 1.57
C TRP A 266 -12.41 -0.57 2.41
N THR A 267 -11.20 -0.64 2.95
CA THR A 267 -10.77 -1.65 3.92
C THR A 267 -10.19 -0.96 5.14
N CYS A 268 -10.50 -1.46 6.34
CA CYS A 268 -9.90 -0.99 7.58
C CYS A 268 -9.45 -2.16 8.44
N THR A 269 -8.16 -2.20 8.75
CA THR A 269 -7.60 -3.14 9.72
C THR A 269 -6.97 -2.34 10.86
N ILE A 270 -7.33 -2.66 12.09
CA ILE A 270 -6.82 -2.04 13.30
C ILE A 270 -5.96 -3.07 14.03
N GLN A 271 -4.69 -2.79 14.22
CA GLN A 271 -3.73 -3.64 14.91
C GLN A 271 -3.40 -3.05 16.28
N CYS A 272 -3.25 -3.89 17.29
CA CYS A 272 -2.75 -3.50 18.60
C CYS A 272 -1.31 -3.95 18.77
N VAL A 273 -0.41 -3.01 19.09
CA VAL A 273 0.97 -3.28 19.49
C VAL A 273 1.18 -2.75 20.91
N GLY A 274 1.74 -3.56 21.79
CA GLY A 274 1.88 -3.22 23.21
C GLY A 274 0.57 -3.26 24.01
N GLY A 275 0.69 -3.33 25.33
CA GLY A 275 -0.40 -3.64 26.24
C GLY A 275 -0.81 -5.12 26.22
N THR A 276 -1.81 -5.47 27.02
CA THR A 276 -2.25 -6.88 27.17
C THR A 276 -3.00 -7.43 25.97
N THR A 277 -3.44 -6.57 25.04
CA THR A 277 -4.10 -6.95 23.79
C THR A 277 -3.16 -6.91 22.59
N SER A 278 -1.84 -6.80 22.80
CA SER A 278 -0.84 -6.83 21.72
C SER A 278 -1.03 -8.06 20.83
N GLY A 279 -0.88 -7.89 19.51
CA GLY A 279 -1.09 -8.94 18.51
C GLY A 279 -2.55 -9.15 18.10
N THR A 280 -3.49 -8.44 18.72
CA THR A 280 -4.90 -8.47 18.27
C THR A 280 -5.07 -7.64 17.00
N THR A 281 -5.94 -8.13 16.12
CA THR A 281 -6.33 -7.44 14.89
C THR A 281 -7.86 -7.38 14.78
N ILE A 282 -8.39 -6.19 14.54
CA ILE A 282 -9.80 -5.95 14.28
C ILE A 282 -9.95 -5.55 12.81
N THR A 283 -10.77 -6.27 12.06
CA THR A 283 -11.11 -5.91 10.68
C THR A 283 -12.53 -5.35 10.65
N LEU A 284 -12.67 -4.17 10.07
CA LEU A 284 -13.96 -3.53 9.87
C LEU A 284 -14.37 -3.68 8.41
N SER A 285 -15.65 -4.04 8.21
CA SER A 285 -16.23 -4.24 6.90
C SER A 285 -17.20 -3.09 6.56
N PRO A 286 -17.32 -2.72 5.28
CA PRO A 286 -18.36 -1.79 4.83
C PRO A 286 -19.76 -2.25 5.28
N ASN A 287 -20.57 -1.32 5.77
CA ASN A 287 -21.96 -1.54 6.18
C ASN A 287 -22.18 -2.52 7.35
N GLN A 288 -21.11 -2.95 8.02
CA GLN A 288 -21.18 -3.72 9.26
C GLN A 288 -20.61 -2.87 10.39
N GLY A 289 -21.39 -2.69 11.46
CA GLY A 289 -20.87 -2.04 12.67
C GLY A 289 -19.76 -2.90 13.30
N PRO A 290 -18.83 -2.29 14.05
CA PRO A 290 -17.80 -3.07 14.74
C PRO A 290 -18.45 -4.06 15.71
N THR A 291 -17.95 -5.30 15.72
CA THR A 291 -18.37 -6.33 16.70
C THR A 291 -17.64 -6.20 18.03
N THR A 292 -16.70 -5.26 18.13
CA THR A 292 -15.79 -5.11 19.26
C THR A 292 -15.65 -3.62 19.61
N THR A 293 -15.80 -3.31 20.89
CA THR A 293 -15.51 -2.00 21.46
C THR A 293 -14.29 -2.12 22.35
N ILE A 294 -13.34 -1.21 22.17
CA ILE A 294 -12.11 -1.15 22.94
C ILE A 294 -12.32 -0.26 24.16
N ASN A 295 -11.97 -0.77 25.34
CA ASN A 295 -11.88 0.05 26.53
C ASN A 295 -10.49 0.71 26.56
N ILE A 296 -10.41 1.94 26.05
CA ILE A 296 -9.14 2.68 25.95
C ILE A 296 -8.48 2.93 27.32
N GLY A 297 -9.28 3.10 28.38
CA GLY A 297 -8.77 3.27 29.74
C GLY A 297 -8.08 2.02 30.27
N ALA A 298 -8.73 0.86 30.12
CA ALA A 298 -8.16 -0.43 30.52
C ALA A 298 -6.93 -0.79 29.67
N TRP A 299 -6.98 -0.57 28.35
CA TRP A 299 -5.83 -0.77 27.48
C TRP A 299 -4.66 0.15 27.87
N SER A 300 -4.91 1.44 28.07
CA SER A 300 -3.89 2.39 28.49
C SER A 300 -3.21 1.97 29.80
N GLN A 301 -3.97 1.49 30.78
CA GLN A 301 -3.40 0.97 32.04
C GLN A 301 -2.55 -0.28 31.83
N SER A 302 -2.86 -1.10 30.81
CA SER A 302 -2.13 -2.33 30.49
C SER A 302 -0.80 -2.09 29.78
N VAL A 303 -0.59 -0.92 29.18
CA VAL A 303 0.70 -0.54 28.58
C VAL A 303 1.65 -0.13 29.70
N ASP A 304 2.47 -1.07 30.16
CA ASP A 304 3.49 -0.86 31.18
C ASP A 304 4.89 -1.15 30.62
N ASP A 305 5.91 -1.08 31.48
CA ASP A 305 7.32 -1.24 31.09
C ASP A 305 7.63 -2.63 30.51
N THR A 306 6.84 -3.65 30.84
CA THR A 306 7.03 -5.04 30.36
C THR A 306 6.13 -5.41 29.17
N HIS A 307 5.07 -4.63 28.96
CA HIS A 307 4.14 -4.78 27.84
C HIS A 307 4.29 -3.65 26.82
N SER A 308 5.44 -3.00 26.76
CA SER A 308 5.71 -1.95 25.78
C SER A 308 6.34 -2.50 24.49
N ARG A 309 6.14 -1.79 23.39
CA ARG A 309 6.75 -2.00 22.07
C ARG A 309 7.25 -0.67 21.54
N LEU A 310 8.10 -0.71 20.51
CA LEU A 310 8.58 0.49 19.83
C LEU A 310 7.40 1.29 19.24
N VAL A 311 7.27 2.56 19.62
CA VAL A 311 6.20 3.45 19.15
C VAL A 311 6.70 4.81 18.64
N ASP A 312 7.98 5.11 18.81
CA ASP A 312 8.61 6.29 18.22
C ASP A 312 10.13 6.11 18.11
N VAL A 313 10.73 6.78 17.13
CA VAL A 313 12.18 6.80 16.91
C VAL A 313 12.62 8.23 16.67
N ASP A 314 13.70 8.64 17.35
CA ASP A 314 14.36 9.91 17.07
C ASP A 314 15.39 9.71 15.94
N TRP A 315 15.01 10.09 14.73
CA TRP A 315 15.85 9.91 13.54
C TRP A 315 17.11 10.79 13.54
N ASN A 316 17.19 11.82 14.39
CA ASN A 316 18.43 12.59 14.58
C ASN A 316 19.45 11.88 15.48
N ALA A 317 19.00 10.87 16.21
CA ALA A 317 19.83 10.01 17.04
C ALA A 317 19.58 8.54 16.67
N THR A 318 19.54 8.28 15.36
CA THR A 318 19.49 6.97 14.72
C THR A 318 20.44 7.04 13.53
N TYR A 319 21.24 6.01 13.32
CA TYR A 319 22.34 6.05 12.35
C TYR A 319 22.20 4.94 11.32
N PRO A 320 22.59 5.17 10.05
CA PRO A 320 22.80 4.09 9.11
C PRO A 320 23.81 3.08 9.68
N ILE A 321 23.55 1.79 9.50
CA ILE A 321 24.33 0.72 10.15
C ILE A 321 25.82 0.76 9.79
N TYR A 322 26.14 1.20 8.58
CA TYR A 322 27.52 1.32 8.11
C TYR A 322 28.31 2.44 8.82
N ASP A 323 27.64 3.41 9.45
CA ASP A 323 28.35 4.49 10.13
C ASP A 323 29.01 4.04 11.44
N LEU A 324 28.55 2.92 12.02
CA LEU A 324 29.16 2.31 13.20
C LEU A 324 30.35 1.39 12.87
N VAL A 325 30.63 1.14 11.59
CA VAL A 325 31.73 0.24 11.17
C VAL A 325 33.01 1.03 10.94
N SER A 326 34.06 0.74 11.72
CA SER A 326 35.34 1.45 11.63
C SER A 326 36.23 1.02 10.46
N ASP A 327 36.11 -0.23 9.99
CA ASP A 327 36.87 -0.71 8.82
C ASP A 327 36.37 0.01 7.55
N PRO A 328 37.24 0.77 6.84
CA PRO A 328 36.81 1.62 5.74
C PRO A 328 36.31 0.84 4.53
N VAL A 329 36.82 -0.37 4.28
CA VAL A 329 36.40 -1.21 3.16
C VAL A 329 35.03 -1.80 3.47
N LYS A 330 34.86 -2.40 4.66
CA LYS A 330 33.57 -2.96 5.07
C LYS A 330 32.48 -1.90 5.18
N LYS A 331 32.82 -0.71 5.67
CA LYS A 331 31.91 0.44 5.72
C LYS A 331 31.42 0.81 4.31
N ALA A 332 32.32 0.92 3.33
CA ALA A 332 31.97 1.25 1.96
C ALA A 332 31.08 0.17 1.32
N ASP A 333 31.44 -1.11 1.47
CA ASP A 333 30.66 -2.24 0.95
C ASP A 333 29.27 -2.30 1.57
N LEU A 334 29.17 -2.09 2.89
CA LEU A 334 27.90 -2.09 3.61
C LEU A 334 27.02 -0.91 3.21
N LYS A 335 27.60 0.26 2.98
CA LYS A 335 26.87 1.42 2.44
C LYS A 335 26.24 1.11 1.08
N LEU A 336 27.00 0.53 0.15
CA LEU A 336 26.48 0.15 -1.17
C LEU A 336 25.37 -0.91 -1.07
N ALA A 337 25.53 -1.89 -0.18
CA ALA A 337 24.49 -2.90 0.05
C ALA A 337 23.20 -2.30 0.62
N VAL A 338 23.29 -1.36 1.57
CA VAL A 338 22.14 -0.64 2.12
C VAL A 338 21.42 0.17 1.02
N GLU A 339 22.16 0.95 0.23
CA GLU A 339 21.60 1.75 -0.88
C GLU A 339 20.89 0.86 -1.92
N LYS A 340 21.55 -0.23 -2.34
CA LYS A 340 20.99 -1.23 -3.26
C LYS A 340 19.73 -1.87 -2.70
N TYR A 341 19.76 -2.27 -1.42
CA TYR A 341 18.63 -2.90 -0.74
C TYR A 341 17.42 -1.97 -0.67
N ILE A 342 17.61 -0.72 -0.23
CA ILE A 342 16.55 0.29 -0.16
C ILE A 342 15.96 0.57 -1.56
N ASN A 343 16.81 0.75 -2.57
CA ASN A 343 16.33 1.01 -3.93
C ASN A 343 15.53 -0.19 -4.51
N SER A 344 15.87 -1.42 -4.13
CA SER A 344 15.12 -2.61 -4.55
C SER A 344 13.68 -2.66 -4.02
N LYS A 345 13.38 -1.91 -2.96
CA LYS A 345 12.06 -1.82 -2.31
C LYS A 345 11.23 -0.63 -2.81
N LYS A 346 11.75 0.14 -3.77
CA LYS A 346 11.05 1.27 -4.37
C LYS A 346 9.76 0.80 -5.05
N ILE A 347 8.66 1.51 -4.79
CA ILE A 347 7.36 1.22 -5.40
C ILE A 347 7.19 1.94 -6.76
N SER A 348 6.29 1.41 -7.58
CA SER A 348 5.87 2.02 -8.85
C SER A 348 4.35 2.05 -8.89
N VAL A 349 3.78 3.23 -8.62
CA VAL A 349 2.32 3.44 -8.57
C VAL A 349 1.79 3.59 -9.99
N ILE A 350 0.90 2.69 -10.40
CA ILE A 350 0.14 2.85 -11.65
C ILE A 350 -0.88 3.97 -11.43
N LYS A 351 -0.84 5.00 -12.28
CA LYS A 351 -1.84 6.05 -12.29
C LYS A 351 -3.07 5.57 -13.03
N LEU A 352 -4.17 5.41 -12.30
CA LEU A 352 -5.47 5.02 -12.82
C LEU A 352 -6.43 6.21 -12.83
N VAL A 353 -7.22 6.28 -13.89
CA VAL A 353 -8.39 7.15 -14.00
C VAL A 353 -9.66 6.29 -13.96
N THR A 354 -10.65 6.77 -13.23
CA THR A 354 -11.97 6.14 -13.15
C THR A 354 -12.70 6.33 -14.47
N LEU A 355 -13.26 5.26 -15.03
CA LEU A 355 -14.15 5.32 -16.18
C LEU A 355 -15.60 5.32 -15.68
N TYR A 356 -16.18 6.51 -15.55
CA TYR A 356 -17.57 6.66 -15.11
C TYR A 356 -18.51 6.33 -16.24
N GLN A 357 -19.56 5.56 -15.98
CA GLN A 357 -20.62 5.29 -16.94
C GLN A 357 -21.82 6.20 -16.67
N LEU A 358 -22.31 6.82 -17.74
CA LEU A 358 -23.55 7.56 -17.77
C LEU A 358 -24.48 6.98 -18.83
N TYR A 359 -25.77 7.12 -18.59
CA TYR A 359 -26.83 6.74 -19.50
C TYR A 359 -27.68 7.96 -19.85
N TRP A 360 -27.98 8.15 -21.13
CA TRP A 360 -28.88 9.18 -21.60
C TRP A 360 -30.25 8.60 -21.96
N PRO A 361 -31.30 8.79 -21.13
CA PRO A 361 -32.59 8.13 -21.35
C PRO A 361 -33.29 8.55 -22.65
N LYS A 362 -33.10 9.81 -23.07
CA LYS A 362 -33.80 10.36 -24.24
C LYS A 362 -33.28 9.82 -25.58
N GLY A 363 -32.00 9.44 -25.65
CA GLY A 363 -31.40 8.84 -26.85
C GLY A 363 -31.01 7.39 -26.69
N VAL A 364 -31.23 6.80 -25.51
CA VAL A 364 -30.87 5.41 -25.16
C VAL A 364 -29.41 5.14 -25.51
N ASN A 365 -28.52 5.90 -24.88
CA ASN A 365 -27.09 5.86 -25.17
C ASN A 365 -26.23 5.85 -23.90
N CYS A 366 -25.15 5.08 -23.91
CA CYS A 366 -24.15 5.03 -22.86
C CYS A 366 -22.93 5.89 -23.20
N HIS A 367 -22.46 6.66 -22.23
CA HIS A 367 -21.27 7.50 -22.36
C HIS A 367 -20.32 7.25 -21.19
N TRP A 368 -19.02 7.22 -21.50
CA TRP A 368 -17.95 7.26 -20.52
C TRP A 368 -17.25 8.61 -20.43
N CYS A 369 -17.00 9.02 -19.20
CA CYS A 369 -16.11 10.13 -18.86
C CYS A 369 -15.11 9.73 -17.78
N THR A 370 -14.08 10.55 -17.56
CA THR A 370 -12.99 10.26 -16.61
C THR A 370 -12.81 11.28 -15.50
N SER A 371 -13.74 12.24 -15.38
CA SER A 371 -13.74 13.22 -14.29
C SER A 371 -15.11 13.35 -13.67
N TRP A 372 -15.15 13.54 -12.35
CA TRP A 372 -16.42 13.72 -11.65
C TRP A 372 -17.10 15.04 -12.03
N SER A 373 -16.32 16.07 -12.37
CA SER A 373 -16.86 17.34 -12.89
C SER A 373 -17.63 17.13 -14.21
N GLU A 374 -17.16 16.24 -15.08
CA GLU A 374 -17.87 15.86 -16.30
C GLU A 374 -19.14 15.05 -15.99
N VAL A 375 -19.11 14.16 -14.99
CA VAL A 375 -20.33 13.48 -14.48
C VAL A 375 -21.37 14.51 -14.05
N LEU A 376 -20.99 15.51 -13.24
CA LEU A 376 -21.91 16.55 -12.77
C LEU A 376 -22.47 17.39 -13.92
N ARG A 377 -21.64 17.75 -14.91
CA ARG A 377 -22.09 18.45 -16.12
C ARG A 377 -23.16 17.65 -16.85
N TYR A 378 -22.90 16.37 -17.14
CA TYR A 378 -23.85 15.53 -17.88
C TYR A 378 -25.13 15.24 -17.08
N LYS A 379 -25.05 15.13 -15.75
CA LYS A 379 -26.25 15.04 -14.90
C LYS A 379 -27.14 16.27 -15.05
N ASN A 380 -26.56 17.47 -15.10
CA ASN A 380 -27.31 18.71 -15.35
C ASN A 380 -27.92 18.77 -16.76
N GLU A 381 -27.33 18.05 -17.72
CA GLU A 381 -27.86 17.88 -19.09
C GLU A 381 -28.93 16.76 -19.21
N GLY A 382 -29.26 16.09 -18.10
CA GLY A 382 -30.28 15.05 -18.02
C GLY A 382 -29.77 13.64 -18.32
N HIS A 383 -28.47 13.38 -18.16
CA HIS A 383 -27.92 12.02 -18.10
C HIS A 383 -28.07 11.46 -16.69
N GLU A 384 -28.20 10.14 -16.60
CA GLU A 384 -28.21 9.38 -15.37
C GLU A 384 -26.81 8.80 -15.13
N TYR A 385 -26.34 8.89 -13.89
CA TYR A 385 -25.08 8.25 -13.50
C TYR A 385 -25.34 6.76 -13.24
N SER A 386 -24.64 5.89 -13.97
CA SER A 386 -24.82 4.44 -13.93
C SER A 386 -23.79 3.72 -13.06
N GLY A 387 -22.78 4.44 -12.54
CA GLY A 387 -21.74 3.88 -11.70
C GLY A 387 -20.34 3.97 -12.32
N VAL A 388 -19.39 3.31 -11.67
CA VAL A 388 -18.03 3.13 -12.19
C VAL A 388 -18.03 1.89 -13.08
N PHE A 389 -17.60 2.05 -14.34
CA PHE A 389 -17.45 0.93 -15.28
C PHE A 389 -16.17 0.13 -15.00
N GLY A 390 -15.11 0.84 -14.60
CA GLY A 390 -13.81 0.29 -14.28
C GLY A 390 -12.76 1.40 -14.24
N TYR A 391 -11.49 1.02 -14.29
CA TYR A 391 -10.36 1.95 -14.26
C TYR A 391 -9.37 1.62 -15.39
N ILE A 392 -8.87 2.67 -16.04
CA ILE A 392 -7.86 2.60 -17.10
C ILE A 392 -6.61 3.38 -16.70
N CYS A 393 -5.48 3.11 -17.35
CA CYS A 393 -4.24 3.83 -17.08
C CYS A 393 -4.38 5.29 -17.56
N ALA A 394 -3.92 6.23 -16.74
CA ALA A 394 -3.93 7.66 -17.08
C ALA A 394 -2.84 7.99 -18.12
N GLU A 395 -1.75 7.24 -18.09
CA GLU A 395 -0.57 7.37 -18.93
C GLU A 395 -0.29 6.02 -19.63
N GLU A 396 0.57 6.03 -20.66
CA GLU A 396 0.95 4.83 -21.39
C GLU A 396 1.74 3.88 -20.47
N GLU A 397 1.22 2.66 -20.31
CA GLU A 397 1.88 1.56 -19.61
C GLU A 397 2.20 0.43 -20.60
N PRO A 398 3.20 -0.43 -20.33
CA PRO A 398 3.49 -1.58 -21.17
C PRO A 398 2.23 -2.42 -21.46
N GLY A 399 1.92 -2.61 -22.74
CA GLY A 399 0.77 -3.40 -23.18
C GLY A 399 -0.57 -2.67 -23.28
N THR A 400 -0.56 -1.36 -23.06
CA THR A 400 -1.74 -0.51 -23.25
C THR A 400 -1.79 0.17 -24.63
N LEU A 401 -3.00 0.51 -25.08
CA LEU A 401 -3.24 1.40 -26.21
C LEU A 401 -4.07 2.62 -25.76
N PRO A 402 -3.90 3.79 -26.41
CA PRO A 402 -4.75 4.93 -26.16
C PRO A 402 -6.22 4.62 -26.49
N LEU A 403 -7.12 5.01 -25.60
CA LEU A 403 -8.56 4.95 -25.79
C LEU A 403 -9.07 6.32 -26.23
N TYR A 404 -9.37 6.46 -27.51
CA TYR A 404 -9.86 7.70 -28.12
C TYR A 404 -11.37 7.85 -27.95
N ARG A 405 -11.84 9.08 -27.69
CA ARG A 405 -13.28 9.43 -27.69
C ARG A 405 -13.64 10.17 -28.97
N MET A 406 -14.60 9.63 -29.71
CA MET A 406 -15.22 10.27 -30.88
C MET A 406 -16.66 10.66 -30.55
N TYR A 407 -17.11 11.84 -30.97
CA TYR A 407 -18.47 12.31 -30.73
C TYR A 407 -19.22 12.56 -32.03
N TRP A 408 -20.45 12.07 -32.10
CA TRP A 408 -21.35 12.24 -33.22
C TRP A 408 -22.49 13.20 -32.85
N SER A 409 -22.41 14.44 -33.31
CA SER A 409 -23.38 15.48 -32.95
C SER A 409 -24.81 15.20 -33.42
N LYS A 410 -24.99 14.54 -34.58
CA LYS A 410 -26.30 14.24 -35.16
C LYS A 410 -27.10 13.23 -34.34
N GLY A 411 -26.44 12.21 -33.78
CA GLY A 411 -27.06 11.21 -32.92
C GLY A 411 -26.78 11.40 -31.43
N ARG A 412 -26.02 12.43 -31.05
CA ARG A 412 -25.52 12.66 -29.69
C ARG A 412 -24.88 11.40 -29.09
N ASN A 413 -24.01 10.76 -29.88
CA ASN A 413 -23.37 9.49 -29.51
C ASN A 413 -21.85 9.61 -29.35
N SER A 414 -21.27 8.88 -28.40
CA SER A 414 -19.82 8.78 -28.18
C SER A 414 -19.33 7.38 -28.49
N HIS A 415 -18.22 7.28 -29.22
CA HIS A 415 -17.56 6.01 -29.52
C HIS A 415 -16.17 5.99 -28.91
N TYR A 416 -15.74 4.80 -28.48
CA TYR A 416 -14.46 4.56 -27.82
C TYR A 416 -13.64 3.58 -28.64
N ILE A 417 -12.47 4.01 -29.07
CA ILE A 417 -11.71 3.35 -30.13
C ILE A 417 -10.23 3.32 -29.75
N THR A 418 -9.52 2.23 -30.06
CA THR A 418 -8.08 2.08 -29.78
C THR A 418 -7.19 2.25 -31.02
N SER A 419 -7.77 2.31 -32.22
CA SER A 419 -7.07 2.44 -33.50
C SER A 419 -7.13 3.86 -34.05
N TRP A 420 -5.96 4.48 -34.27
CA TRP A 420 -5.88 5.78 -34.93
C TRP A 420 -6.37 5.77 -36.39
N ALA A 421 -6.29 4.60 -37.07
CA ALA A 421 -6.83 4.46 -38.42
C ALA A 421 -8.36 4.56 -38.43
N GLU A 422 -9.03 4.01 -37.40
CA GLU A 422 -10.47 4.13 -37.22
C GLU A 422 -10.87 5.55 -36.83
N VAL A 423 -10.10 6.23 -35.97
CA VAL A 423 -10.32 7.66 -35.67
C VAL A 423 -10.43 8.49 -36.94
N ARG A 424 -9.49 8.32 -37.89
CA ARG A 424 -9.53 9.02 -39.19
C ARG A 424 -10.76 8.68 -40.03
N LYS A 425 -11.21 7.43 -39.99
CA LYS A 425 -12.44 7.00 -40.68
C LYS A 425 -13.66 7.73 -40.10
N PHE A 426 -13.81 7.75 -38.77
CA PHE A 426 -14.91 8.45 -38.10
C PHE A 426 -14.88 9.97 -38.34
N GLN A 427 -13.69 10.59 -38.38
CA GLN A 427 -13.56 12.00 -38.74
C GLN A 427 -14.08 12.29 -40.16
N ASN A 428 -13.75 11.43 -41.13
CA ASN A 428 -14.26 11.55 -42.50
C ASN A 428 -15.79 11.35 -42.58
N GLU A 429 -16.38 10.61 -41.64
CA GLU A 429 -17.82 10.41 -41.49
C GLU A 429 -18.51 11.57 -40.72
N GLY A 430 -17.75 12.58 -40.30
CA GLY A 430 -18.25 13.78 -39.63
C GLY A 430 -18.34 13.69 -38.11
N HIS A 431 -17.64 12.73 -37.49
CA HIS A 431 -17.49 12.64 -36.04
C HIS A 431 -16.38 13.57 -35.56
N GLU A 432 -16.60 14.20 -34.41
CA GLU A 432 -15.62 15.06 -33.73
C GLU A 432 -14.66 14.20 -32.90
N TYR A 433 -13.36 14.46 -33.01
CA TYR A 433 -12.36 13.86 -32.14
C TYR A 433 -12.25 14.66 -30.84
N GLN A 434 -12.49 14.01 -29.70
CA GLN A 434 -12.50 14.65 -28.38
C GLN A 434 -11.28 14.32 -27.50
N GLY A 435 -10.26 13.66 -28.06
CA GLY A 435 -9.01 13.36 -27.35
C GLY A 435 -8.88 11.91 -26.86
N ILE A 436 -7.83 11.70 -26.07
CA ILE A 436 -7.54 10.44 -25.37
C ILE A 436 -8.22 10.48 -24.00
N VAL A 437 -8.98 9.44 -23.67
CA VAL A 437 -9.67 9.26 -22.39
C VAL A 437 -8.74 8.62 -21.35
N GLY A 438 -7.85 7.75 -21.81
CA GLY A 438 -6.83 7.06 -21.03
C GLY A 438 -6.21 5.94 -21.87
N TYR A 439 -5.57 4.97 -21.23
CA TYR A 439 -4.87 3.86 -21.88
C TYR A 439 -5.42 2.52 -21.36
N ILE A 440 -5.87 1.67 -22.28
CA ILE A 440 -6.53 0.40 -21.98
C ILE A 440 -5.62 -0.78 -22.35
N TYR A 441 -5.59 -1.84 -21.54
CA TYR A 441 -4.77 -3.02 -21.84
C TYR A 441 -5.31 -3.78 -23.04
N THR A 442 -4.40 -4.31 -23.87
CA THR A 442 -4.75 -5.05 -25.09
C THR A 442 -4.85 -6.57 -24.89
N TRP A 443 -4.36 -7.08 -23.76
CA TRP A 443 -4.50 -8.46 -23.33
C TRP A 443 -4.84 -8.51 -21.84
N ASN A 444 -5.25 -9.70 -21.37
CA ASN A 444 -5.59 -9.90 -19.98
C ASN A 444 -4.35 -9.76 -19.09
N GLU A 445 -4.34 -8.71 -18.27
CA GLU A 445 -3.34 -8.46 -17.24
C GLU A 445 -3.88 -8.83 -15.85
N VAL A 446 -2.97 -9.05 -14.90
CA VAL A 446 -3.35 -9.43 -13.53
C VAL A 446 -4.29 -8.39 -12.91
N ASN A 447 -5.43 -8.85 -12.37
CA ASN A 447 -6.52 -8.03 -11.82
C ASN A 447 -7.32 -7.20 -12.85
N THR A 448 -7.21 -7.49 -14.14
CA THR A 448 -8.05 -6.85 -15.17
C THR A 448 -9.22 -7.74 -15.61
N ILE A 449 -10.25 -7.12 -16.15
CA ILE A 449 -11.45 -7.76 -16.70
C ILE A 449 -11.67 -7.28 -18.14
N PRO A 450 -12.20 -8.13 -19.03
CA PRO A 450 -12.43 -7.76 -20.43
C PRO A 450 -13.57 -6.75 -20.58
N VAL A 451 -13.43 -5.87 -21.56
CA VAL A 451 -14.47 -4.95 -22.03
C VAL A 451 -14.99 -5.44 -23.37
N TYR A 452 -16.21 -5.96 -23.37
CA TYR A 452 -16.89 -6.44 -24.56
C TYR A 452 -17.59 -5.29 -25.27
N SER A 453 -17.38 -5.18 -26.59
CA SER A 453 -18.11 -4.24 -27.44
C SER A 453 -19.34 -4.93 -28.06
N LEU A 454 -20.47 -4.25 -28.02
CA LEU A 454 -21.73 -4.68 -28.62
C LEU A 454 -22.34 -3.55 -29.44
N TYR A 455 -23.00 -3.91 -30.55
CA TYR A 455 -23.77 -2.98 -31.37
C TYR A 455 -25.22 -3.43 -31.44
N TYR A 456 -26.16 -2.55 -31.10
CA TYR A 456 -27.59 -2.78 -31.19
C TYR A 456 -28.16 -2.17 -32.49
N PRO A 457 -28.45 -2.97 -33.54
CA PRO A 457 -28.76 -2.41 -34.87
C PRO A 457 -30.07 -1.63 -34.92
N LYS A 458 -31.08 -2.03 -34.13
CA LYS A 458 -32.39 -1.35 -34.11
C LYS A 458 -32.31 0.04 -33.49
N GLY A 459 -31.46 0.21 -32.46
CA GLY A 459 -31.20 1.49 -31.81
C GLY A 459 -30.06 2.28 -32.43
N ARG A 460 -29.27 1.66 -33.32
CA ARG A 460 -28.02 2.19 -33.89
C ARG A 460 -27.04 2.66 -32.81
N ASP A 461 -26.93 1.88 -31.74
CA ASP A 461 -26.15 2.25 -30.56
C ASP A 461 -25.06 1.23 -30.25
N SER A 462 -23.90 1.72 -29.82
CA SER A 462 -22.77 0.89 -29.37
C SER A 462 -22.68 0.97 -27.86
N HIS A 463 -22.58 -0.17 -27.19
CA HIS A 463 -22.46 -0.22 -25.74
C HIS A 463 -21.42 -1.28 -25.34
N TYR A 464 -21.05 -1.22 -24.07
CA TYR A 464 -19.92 -1.95 -23.54
C TYR A 464 -20.29 -2.62 -22.23
N LEU A 465 -19.81 -3.84 -22.03
CA LEU A 465 -20.11 -4.66 -20.86
C LEU A 465 -18.84 -5.37 -20.39
N THR A 466 -18.79 -5.70 -19.10
CA THR A 466 -17.71 -6.52 -18.53
C THR A 466 -18.19 -7.93 -18.14
N ASP A 467 -19.48 -8.13 -17.93
CA ASP A 467 -20.06 -9.45 -17.66
C ASP A 467 -20.39 -10.20 -18.96
N LYS A 468 -19.72 -11.35 -19.15
CA LYS A 468 -19.94 -12.22 -20.31
C LYS A 468 -21.35 -12.82 -20.35
N ALA A 469 -21.95 -13.12 -19.19
CA ALA A 469 -23.31 -13.67 -19.14
C ALA A 469 -24.34 -12.64 -19.64
N GLU A 470 -24.14 -11.37 -19.30
CA GLU A 470 -24.97 -10.27 -19.80
C GLU A 470 -24.80 -10.05 -21.30
N VAL A 471 -23.55 -10.10 -21.81
CA VAL A 471 -23.27 -10.05 -23.25
C VAL A 471 -24.06 -11.12 -24.00
N ASP A 472 -23.99 -12.37 -23.54
CA ASP A 472 -24.68 -13.47 -24.20
C ASP A 472 -26.20 -13.34 -24.12
N ARG A 473 -26.73 -12.78 -23.02
CA ARG A 473 -28.15 -12.45 -22.89
C ARG A 473 -28.58 -11.41 -23.92
N PHE A 474 -27.82 -10.33 -24.08
CA PHE A 474 -28.16 -9.25 -25.02
C PHE A 474 -28.13 -9.73 -26.48
N ILE A 475 -27.16 -10.56 -26.85
CA ILE A 475 -27.12 -11.19 -28.15
C ILE A 475 -28.37 -12.06 -28.39
N ARG A 476 -28.73 -12.92 -27.43
CA ARG A 476 -29.87 -13.85 -27.55
C ARG A 476 -31.23 -13.14 -27.57
N GLU A 477 -31.43 -12.17 -26.68
CA GLU A 477 -32.75 -11.59 -26.41
C GLU A 477 -33.02 -10.31 -27.20
N ARG A 478 -31.99 -9.48 -27.42
CA ARG A 478 -32.12 -8.19 -28.12
C ARG A 478 -31.67 -8.24 -29.57
N GLY A 479 -30.87 -9.25 -29.94
CA GLY A 479 -30.27 -9.38 -31.26
C GLY A 479 -29.05 -8.47 -31.45
N ASP A 480 -28.35 -8.17 -30.36
CA ASP A 480 -27.15 -7.34 -30.38
C ASP A 480 -26.00 -8.07 -31.10
N GLN A 481 -25.19 -7.33 -31.83
CA GLN A 481 -24.05 -7.85 -32.58
C GLN A 481 -22.78 -7.75 -31.74
N TYR A 482 -22.05 -8.85 -31.63
CA TYR A 482 -20.79 -8.92 -30.90
C TYR A 482 -19.65 -8.27 -31.69
N GLY A 483 -19.07 -7.21 -31.13
CA GLY A 483 -17.95 -6.46 -31.69
C GLY A 483 -16.57 -6.92 -31.23
N GLY A 484 -16.48 -7.95 -30.37
CA GLY A 484 -15.22 -8.43 -29.82
C GLY A 484 -14.86 -7.79 -28.48
N ILE A 485 -13.58 -7.89 -28.11
CA ILE A 485 -13.02 -7.28 -26.90
C ILE A 485 -12.35 -5.96 -27.30
N LEU A 486 -12.81 -4.85 -26.72
CA LEU A 486 -12.20 -3.53 -26.89
C LEU A 486 -10.84 -3.44 -26.19
N GLY A 487 -10.73 -4.08 -25.02
CA GLY A 487 -9.53 -4.14 -24.20
C GLY A 487 -9.85 -4.69 -22.81
N TYR A 488 -8.94 -4.48 -21.86
CA TYR A 488 -9.06 -4.93 -20.48
C TYR A 488 -8.88 -3.74 -19.52
N VAL A 489 -9.74 -3.67 -18.51
CA VAL A 489 -9.79 -2.60 -17.50
C VAL A 489 -9.64 -3.20 -16.11
N TYR A 490 -9.16 -2.41 -15.15
CA TYR A 490 -9.28 -2.81 -13.76
C TYR A 490 -10.73 -2.65 -13.26
N PRO A 491 -11.23 -3.53 -12.39
CA PRO A 491 -12.57 -3.42 -11.82
C PRO A 491 -12.72 -2.24 -10.85
#